data_AF-A0A8S8YWM6-F1
#
_entry.id   AF-A0A8S8YWM6-F1
#
_cell.length_a   1.000
_cell.length_b   1.000
_cell.length_c   1.000
_cell.angle_alpha   90.00
_cell.angle_beta   90.00
_cell.angle_gamma   90.00
#
_symmetry.space_group_name_H-M   'P 1'
#
loop_
_entity.id
_entity.type
_entity.pdbx_description
1 polymer ?
#
loop_
_entity_poly.entity_id
_entity_poly.type
_entity_poly.pdbx_seq_one_letter_code
_entity_poly.pdbx_strand_id
1 'polypeptide(L)'
;MTGKIKNAGEETFENFRIYALIKDENENILDVASSQKFNVMQPDEILDFKMIPHPKIAARINLYSCFAFGEDEIFPLNVERSGNSTHSDINLEHGLQRGI
;
A
#
# COMPACT_ATOMS: atom_id res chain seq x y z
N MET A 1 4.76 -6.07 -8.73
CA MET A 1 5.00 -5.97 -7.28
C MET A 1 3.97 -6.81 -6.54
N THR A 2 4.37 -7.50 -5.49
CA THR A 2 3.48 -8.23 -4.57
C THR A 2 3.86 -7.83 -3.16
N GLY A 3 2.93 -7.87 -2.22
CA GLY A 3 3.21 -7.53 -0.83
C GLY A 3 2.17 -8.09 0.10
N LYS A 4 2.38 -7.88 1.40
CA LYS A 4 1.44 -8.24 2.45
C LYS A 4 0.96 -6.98 3.14
N ILE A 5 -0.32 -6.96 3.51
CA ILE A 5 -0.87 -5.96 4.40
C ILE A 5 -1.38 -6.66 5.65
N LYS A 6 -1.04 -6.12 6.82
CA LYS A 6 -1.55 -6.54 8.11
C LYS A 6 -2.43 -5.43 8.69
N ASN A 7 -3.61 -5.81 9.16
CA ASN A 7 -4.39 -4.95 10.05
C ASN A 7 -3.85 -5.16 11.46
N ALA A 8 -3.11 -4.18 11.98
CA ALA A 8 -2.57 -4.24 13.33
C ALA A 8 -3.41 -3.41 14.32
N GLY A 9 -4.46 -2.75 13.83
CA GLY A 9 -5.44 -2.04 14.65
C GLY A 9 -6.54 -2.95 15.20
N GLU A 10 -7.43 -2.34 15.98
CA GLU A 10 -8.58 -3.01 16.60
C GLU A 10 -9.86 -2.92 15.75
N GLU A 11 -9.86 -2.10 14.70
CA GLU A 11 -11.01 -1.85 13.84
C GLU A 11 -11.01 -2.72 12.59
N THR A 12 -12.19 -2.97 12.04
CA THR A 12 -12.33 -3.62 10.73
C THR A 12 -12.22 -2.58 9.62
N PHE A 13 -11.39 -2.85 8.60
CA PHE A 13 -11.33 -2.02 7.41
C PHE A 13 -12.26 -2.55 6.32
N GLU A 14 -13.00 -1.65 5.68
CA GLU A 14 -13.91 -1.99 4.59
C GLU A 14 -13.59 -1.22 3.31
N ASN A 15 -13.93 -1.82 2.17
CA ASN A 15 -13.94 -1.20 0.85
C ASN A 15 -12.65 -0.47 0.42
N PHE A 16 -11.47 -0.94 0.84
CA PHE A 16 -10.22 -0.23 0.59
C PHE A 16 -9.43 -0.77 -0.62
N ARG A 17 -8.47 0.04 -1.09
CA ARG A 17 -7.41 -0.35 -2.02
C ARG A 17 -6.08 0.17 -1.52
N ILE A 18 -5.03 -0.59 -1.84
CA ILE A 18 -3.66 -0.14 -1.67
C ILE A 18 -3.25 0.55 -2.98
N TYR A 19 -2.58 1.67 -2.85
CA TYR A 19 -2.02 2.48 -3.93
C TYR A 19 -0.51 2.58 -3.74
N ALA A 20 0.22 2.83 -4.83
CA ALA A 20 1.63 3.11 -4.77
C ALA A 20 2.01 4.22 -5.74
N LEU A 21 2.76 5.22 -5.25
CA LEU A 21 3.51 6.12 -6.11
C LEU A 21 4.75 5.36 -6.58
N ILE A 22 4.92 5.26 -7.89
CA ILE A 22 6.06 4.62 -8.53
C ILE A 22 7.07 5.72 -8.86
N LYS A 23 8.28 5.62 -8.31
CA LYS A 23 9.31 6.64 -8.48
C LYS A 23 10.56 6.08 -9.15
N ASP A 24 11.26 6.92 -9.91
CA ASP A 24 12.59 6.63 -10.42
C ASP A 24 13.68 6.88 -9.36
N GLU A 25 14.94 6.71 -9.75
CA GLU A 25 16.12 6.91 -8.88
C GLU A 25 16.27 8.33 -8.34
N ASN A 26 15.68 9.32 -9.02
CA ASN A 26 15.71 10.73 -8.65
C ASN A 26 14.42 11.16 -7.94
N GLU A 27 13.64 10.19 -7.45
CA GLU A 27 12.34 10.38 -6.79
C GLU A 27 11.22 10.99 -7.65
N ASN A 28 11.42 11.10 -8.98
CA ASN A 28 10.36 11.58 -9.86
C ASN A 28 9.24 10.55 -9.95
N ILE A 29 8.00 11.02 -9.86
CA ILE A 29 6.81 10.17 -10.01
C ILE A 29 6.71 9.74 -11.47
N LEU A 30 6.86 8.43 -11.70
CA LEU A 30 6.69 7.80 -13.01
C LEU A 30 5.23 7.46 -13.29
N ASP A 31 4.51 6.97 -12.28
CA ASP A 31 3.14 6.47 -12.39
C ASP A 31 2.51 6.22 -11.00
N VAL A 32 1.22 5.89 -11.00
CA VAL A 32 0.47 5.44 -9.82
C VAL A 32 -0.15 4.07 -10.13
N ALA A 33 0.09 3.08 -9.26
CA ALA A 33 -0.52 1.76 -9.35
C ALA A 33 -1.48 1.51 -8.18
N SER A 34 -2.44 0.62 -8.39
CA SER A 34 -3.37 0.17 -7.34
C SER A 34 -3.47 -1.36 -7.28
N SER A 35 -3.83 -1.87 -6.12
CA SER A 35 -4.12 -3.29 -5.88
C SER A 35 -5.53 -3.66 -6.33
N GLN A 36 -5.87 -4.94 -6.19
CA GLN A 36 -7.27 -5.38 -6.12
C GLN A 36 -8.03 -4.62 -5.01
N LYS A 37 -9.36 -4.52 -5.14
CA LYS A 37 -10.22 -4.02 -4.06
C LYS A 37 -10.33 -5.09 -2.98
N PHE A 38 -10.24 -4.66 -1.72
CA PHE A 38 -10.54 -5.48 -0.56
C PHE A 38 -11.88 -5.02 0.02
N ASN A 39 -12.77 -5.97 0.29
CA ASN A 39 -14.11 -5.64 0.80
C ASN A 39 -14.10 -5.49 2.31
N VAL A 40 -13.37 -6.35 3.01
CA VAL A 40 -13.27 -6.36 4.47
C VAL A 40 -11.88 -6.88 4.86
N MET A 41 -11.35 -6.39 5.98
CA MET A 41 -10.14 -6.89 6.61
C MET A 41 -10.25 -6.76 8.14
N GLN A 42 -10.24 -7.90 8.82
CA GLN A 42 -10.42 -8.00 10.28
C GLN A 42 -9.13 -7.64 11.04
N PRO A 43 -9.22 -7.27 12.33
CA PRO A 43 -8.05 -7.13 13.19
C PRO A 43 -7.13 -8.37 13.13
N ASP A 44 -5.82 -8.13 13.11
CA ASP A 44 -4.74 -9.12 12.95
C ASP A 44 -4.72 -9.93 11.64
N GLU A 45 -5.67 -9.69 10.72
CA GLU A 45 -5.67 -10.35 9.42
C GLU A 45 -4.46 -9.91 8.58
N ILE A 46 -3.91 -10.84 7.78
CA ILE A 46 -2.84 -10.58 6.82
C ILE A 46 -3.34 -10.97 5.43
N LEU A 47 -3.34 -10.00 4.50
CA LEU A 47 -3.77 -10.20 3.13
C LEU A 47 -2.62 -9.98 2.15
N ASP A 48 -2.58 -10.80 1.10
CA ASP A 48 -1.66 -10.61 -0.01
C ASP A 48 -2.23 -9.61 -1.03
N PHE A 49 -1.41 -8.66 -1.46
CA PHE A 49 -1.75 -7.72 -2.52
C PHE A 49 -0.78 -7.83 -3.70
N LYS A 50 -1.30 -7.46 -4.88
CA LYS A 50 -0.50 -7.40 -6.10
C LYS A 50 -0.76 -6.08 -6.82
N MET A 51 0.31 -5.50 -7.33
CA MET A 51 0.28 -4.34 -8.22
C MET A 51 1.09 -4.65 -9.47
N ILE A 52 0.51 -4.34 -10.63
CA ILE A 52 1.16 -4.54 -11.92
C ILE A 52 1.47 -3.15 -12.49
N PRO A 53 2.73 -2.68 -12.44
CA PRO A 53 3.09 -1.42 -13.08
C PRO A 53 2.97 -1.55 -14.60
N HIS A 54 2.82 -0.44 -15.29
CA HIS A 54 2.84 -0.45 -16.75
C HIS A 54 4.20 -0.99 -17.27
N PRO A 55 4.24 -1.94 -18.23
CA PRO A 55 5.50 -2.54 -18.69
C PRO A 55 6.55 -1.51 -19.19
N LYS A 56 6.10 -0.42 -19.81
CA LYS A 56 6.94 0.68 -20.31
C LYS A 56 7.78 1.38 -19.23
N ILE A 57 7.36 1.35 -17.97
CA ILE A 57 8.10 2.00 -16.88
C ILE A 57 8.87 1.00 -16.02
N ALA A 58 8.63 -0.30 -16.18
CA ALA A 58 9.16 -1.34 -15.29
C ALA A 58 10.69 -1.29 -15.13
N ALA A 59 11.43 -0.97 -16.20
CA ALA A 59 12.89 -0.85 -16.18
C ALA A 59 13.42 0.42 -15.48
N ARG A 60 12.54 1.38 -15.18
CA ARG A 60 12.88 2.68 -14.57
C ARG A 60 12.45 2.78 -13.11
N ILE A 61 11.78 1.75 -12.58
CA ILE A 61 11.24 1.77 -11.23
C ILE A 61 12.37 1.56 -10.22
N ASN A 62 12.55 2.52 -9.33
CA ASN A 62 13.48 2.42 -8.21
C ASN A 62 12.74 2.21 -6.88
N LEU A 63 11.59 2.87 -6.70
CA LEU A 63 10.84 2.86 -5.44
C LEU A 63 9.33 2.77 -5.68
N TYR A 64 8.68 2.01 -4.81
CA TYR A 64 7.23 2.05 -4.59
C TYR A 64 6.97 2.64 -3.21
N SER A 65 6.21 3.73 -3.15
CA SER A 65 5.73 4.32 -1.89
C SER A 65 4.25 3.98 -1.74
N CYS A 66 3.93 2.98 -0.93
CA CYS A 66 2.58 2.46 -0.78
C CYS A 66 1.78 3.20 0.30
N PHE A 67 0.49 3.38 0.05
CA PHE A 67 -0.50 3.99 0.94
C PHE A 67 -1.87 3.34 0.67
N ALA A 68 -2.81 3.39 1.62
CA ALA A 68 -4.11 2.76 1.49
C ALA A 68 -5.20 3.78 1.82
N PHE A 69 -6.28 3.74 1.05
CA PHE A 69 -7.47 4.57 1.29
C PHE A 69 -8.68 3.66 1.51
N GLY A 70 -9.40 3.90 2.61
CA GLY A 70 -10.78 3.41 2.81
C GLY A 70 -11.79 4.39 2.21
N GLU A 71 -13.08 4.09 2.27
CA GLU A 71 -14.13 4.95 1.69
C GLU A 71 -14.17 6.37 2.30
N ASP A 72 -13.65 6.57 3.53
CA ASP A 72 -13.68 7.88 4.21
C ASP A 72 -12.31 8.40 4.71
N GLU A 73 -11.19 7.65 4.59
CA GLU A 73 -9.95 8.00 5.28
C GLU A 73 -8.64 7.71 4.51
N ILE A 74 -7.65 8.59 4.71
CA ILE A 74 -6.27 8.46 4.23
C ILE A 74 -5.40 7.90 5.35
N PHE A 75 -4.87 6.68 5.17
CA PHE A 75 -3.96 6.06 6.13
C PHE A 75 -2.50 6.30 5.70
N PRO A 76 -1.72 7.15 6.40
CA PRO A 76 -0.30 7.31 6.14
C PRO A 76 0.43 6.04 6.57
N LEU A 77 1.01 5.33 5.60
CA LEU A 77 1.69 4.05 5.82
C LEU A 77 3.20 4.25 5.77
N ASN A 78 3.88 3.93 6.88
CA ASN A 78 5.34 3.80 6.89
C ASN A 78 5.70 2.44 6.28
N VAL A 79 6.32 2.46 5.10
CA VAL A 79 6.79 1.25 4.41
C VAL A 79 8.29 1.16 4.53
N GLU A 80 8.79 0.20 5.32
CA GLU A 80 10.21 -0.14 5.32
C GLU A 80 10.50 -1.17 4.21
N ARG A 81 11.36 -0.81 3.26
CA ARG A 81 11.87 -1.74 2.25
C ARG A 81 12.98 -2.59 2.88
N SER A 82 12.63 -3.78 3.36
CA SER A 82 13.60 -4.82 3.70
C SER A 82 14.38 -5.26 2.45
N GLY A 83 15.72 -5.31 2.55
CA GLY A 83 16.66 -5.44 1.43
C GLY A 83 16.33 -6.53 0.40
N ASN A 84 16.58 -6.21 -0.87
CA ASN A 84 16.48 -7.05 -2.07
C ASN A 84 15.16 -7.79 -2.36
N SER A 85 14.12 -7.59 -1.57
CA SER A 85 12.84 -8.29 -1.78
C SER A 85 11.85 -7.43 -2.55
N THR A 86 11.17 -8.00 -3.55
CA THR A 86 10.01 -7.39 -4.26
C THR A 86 8.74 -7.38 -3.40
N HIS A 87 8.89 -7.70 -2.12
CA HIS A 87 7.84 -7.84 -1.12
C HIS A 87 7.82 -6.57 -0.27
N SER A 88 6.65 -5.94 -0.17
CA SER A 88 6.39 -4.85 0.76
C SER A 88 5.42 -5.32 1.82
N ASP A 89 5.78 -5.08 3.07
CA ASP A 89 4.90 -5.30 4.21
C ASP A 89 4.32 -3.95 4.63
N ILE A 90 3.00 -3.91 4.81
CA ILE A 90 2.24 -2.73 5.18
C ILE A 90 1.53 -3.04 6.50
N ASN A 91 1.78 -2.24 7.53
CA ASN A 91 1.06 -2.33 8.81
C ASN A 91 0.08 -1.17 8.91
N LEU A 92 -1.21 -1.49 8.96
CA LEU A 92 -2.26 -0.53 9.31
C LEU A 92 -2.37 -0.49 10.84
N GLU A 93 -1.63 0.42 11.46
CA GLU A 93 -1.64 0.68 12.90
C GLU A 93 -2.64 1.80 13.19
N HIS A 94 -3.63 1.54 14.06
CA HIS A 94 -4.67 2.50 14.51
C HIS A 94 -5.42 3.24 13.39
N GLY A 95 -6.70 2.91 13.19
CA GLY A 95 -7.63 3.86 12.55
C GLY A 95 -7.89 5.02 13.51
N LEU A 96 -7.21 6.15 13.38
CA LEU A 96 -7.53 7.32 14.23
C LEU A 96 -6.97 8.63 13.66
N GLN A 97 -7.86 9.46 13.10
CA GLN A 97 -8.45 10.58 13.85
C GLN A 97 -9.45 11.31 12.94
N ARG A 98 -10.71 11.38 13.39
CA ARG A 98 -11.69 12.34 12.88
C ARG A 98 -11.04 13.71 12.83
N GLY A 99 -10.84 14.24 11.64
CA GLY A 99 -10.51 15.64 11.44
C GLY A 99 -11.63 16.50 12.03
N ILE A 100 -11.24 17.41 12.91
CA ILE A 100 -12.06 18.57 13.32
C ILE A 100 -12.17 19.52 12.13
#